data_AF-A0A7X8PAI0-F1
#
_entry.id   AF-A0A7X8PAI0-F1
#
_cell.length_a   1.000
_cell.length_b   1.000
_cell.length_c   1.000
_cell.angle_alpha   90.00
_cell.angle_beta   90.00
_cell.angle_gamma   90.00
#
_symmetry.space_group_name_H-M   'P 1'
#
loop_
_entity.id
_entity.type
_entity.pdbx_description
1 polymer ?
#
loop_
_entity_poly.entity_id
_entity_poly.type
_entity_poly.pdbx_seq_one_letter_code
_entity_poly.pdbx_strand_id
1 'polypeptide(L)'
;MWRWPVAKTKVPQKVQSALWARSAGRCQYRGCNHDLVGDLISGNENALFGFIAHIVADSADGPRGDPIRSPLLAKSLDNLMLMCAVHHKLIDVDGLVDHPEALLVEMKAEHEARVAMLAGIDKDRASHVLRFGASIGANEALVSTRAIFAAMPPDHHPASAQTIDLEMTGHAFADSDPAFWAMQQTNLQRNFAARVGGRIERQDIRHLSVFALAPQPLLIELGRLLCDIVPMVVHQRHREPSTWTWQRDGVRVRYQTTEPASGRNGVVALKLGVSATITDDRIERVVGNDAAIWSLCAEAPHNDIVRSPEDQAAYRTALRRLLDAIKARHGDQVVIHVFPALPASLAVETGRVWMPKADPELRIYDQQRDSGFVYALTVGQPGSV
;
A
#
# COMPACT_ATOMS: atom_id res chain seq x y z
N MET A 1 -6.81 -47.65 -19.81
CA MET A 1 -7.91 -46.73 -20.20
C MET A 1 -8.30 -45.94 -18.96
N TRP A 2 -7.77 -44.74 -18.78
CA TRP A 2 -8.09 -43.90 -17.63
C TRP A 2 -9.55 -43.45 -17.76
N ARG A 3 -10.44 -43.96 -16.91
CA ARG A 3 -11.82 -43.48 -16.82
C ARG A 3 -11.83 -42.33 -15.83
N TRP A 4 -12.05 -41.12 -16.32
CA TRP A 4 -12.37 -40.01 -15.43
C TRP A 4 -13.73 -40.30 -14.77
N PRO A 5 -13.94 -39.95 -13.49
CA PRO A 5 -15.28 -39.92 -12.91
C PRO A 5 -16.09 -38.93 -13.74
N VAL A 6 -17.00 -39.43 -14.59
CA VAL A 6 -17.90 -38.57 -15.35
C VAL A 6 -19.14 -38.38 -14.51
N ALA A 7 -19.46 -37.13 -14.20
CA ALA A 7 -20.71 -36.78 -13.52
C ALA A 7 -21.89 -37.41 -14.29
N LYS A 8 -22.74 -38.14 -13.58
CA LYS A 8 -23.97 -38.74 -14.12
C LYS A 8 -25.06 -37.67 -14.27
N THR A 9 -24.97 -36.61 -13.48
CA THR A 9 -25.94 -35.52 -13.43
C THR A 9 -25.56 -34.37 -14.35
N LYS A 10 -26.49 -34.00 -15.24
CA LYS A 10 -26.38 -32.77 -16.04
C LYS A 10 -26.76 -31.55 -15.18
N VAL A 11 -25.78 -30.71 -14.88
CA VAL A 11 -25.98 -29.43 -14.18
C VAL A 11 -26.76 -28.46 -15.08
N PRO A 12 -27.80 -27.75 -14.59
CA PRO A 12 -28.55 -26.79 -15.39
C PRO A 12 -27.67 -25.64 -15.90
N GLN A 13 -27.91 -25.17 -17.13
CA GLN A 13 -27.09 -24.11 -17.74
C GLN A 13 -26.98 -22.84 -16.88
N LYS A 14 -28.08 -22.41 -16.24
CA LYS A 14 -28.06 -21.24 -15.35
C LYS A 14 -27.09 -21.40 -14.17
N VAL A 15 -26.97 -22.61 -13.63
CA VAL A 15 -26.05 -22.92 -12.53
C VAL A 15 -24.61 -22.94 -13.04
N GLN A 16 -24.37 -23.53 -14.22
CA GLN A 16 -23.06 -23.50 -14.86
C GLN A 16 -22.60 -22.05 -15.11
N SER A 17 -23.46 -21.22 -15.73
CA SER A 17 -23.16 -19.81 -15.98
C SER A 17 -22.86 -19.04 -14.69
N ALA A 18 -23.62 -19.27 -13.62
CA ALA A 18 -23.36 -18.64 -12.32
C ALA A 18 -22.01 -19.07 -11.73
N LEU A 19 -21.66 -20.36 -11.81
CA LEU A 19 -20.36 -20.87 -11.36
C LEU A 19 -19.20 -20.25 -12.14
N TRP A 20 -19.29 -20.24 -13.47
CA TRP A 20 -18.28 -19.64 -14.34
C TRP A 20 -18.10 -18.15 -14.05
N ALA A 21 -19.19 -17.41 -13.84
CA ALA A 21 -19.15 -15.99 -13.51
C ALA A 21 -18.53 -15.73 -12.13
N ARG A 22 -18.95 -16.45 -11.07
CA ARG A 22 -18.40 -16.31 -9.72
C ARG A 22 -16.93 -16.74 -9.61
N SER A 23 -16.49 -17.61 -10.52
CA SER A 23 -15.10 -18.05 -10.60
C SER A 23 -14.24 -17.14 -11.49
N ALA A 24 -14.84 -16.16 -12.18
CA ALA A 24 -14.20 -15.34 -13.21
C ALA A 24 -13.48 -16.17 -14.29
N GLY A 25 -14.02 -17.34 -14.64
CA GLY A 25 -13.40 -18.28 -15.58
C GLY A 25 -12.08 -18.90 -15.10
N ARG A 26 -11.75 -18.82 -13.81
CA ARG A 26 -10.48 -19.31 -13.25
C ARG A 26 -10.66 -20.52 -12.35
N CYS A 27 -9.66 -21.39 -12.35
CA CYS A 27 -9.63 -22.55 -11.46
C CYS A 27 -9.66 -22.12 -9.98
N GLN A 28 -10.59 -22.69 -9.21
CA GLN A 28 -10.86 -22.40 -7.80
C GLN A 28 -9.95 -23.15 -6.82
N TYR A 29 -9.02 -23.97 -7.30
CA TYR A 29 -8.04 -24.62 -6.44
C TYR A 29 -7.08 -23.59 -5.84
N ARG A 30 -6.85 -23.66 -4.52
CA ARG A 30 -6.02 -22.71 -3.77
C ARG A 30 -4.63 -22.61 -4.40
N GLY A 31 -4.26 -21.40 -4.85
CA GLY A 31 -2.96 -21.12 -5.48
C GLY A 31 -2.86 -21.34 -7.00
N CYS A 32 -3.90 -21.84 -7.68
CA CYS A 32 -3.85 -22.07 -9.13
C CYS A 32 -4.21 -20.83 -9.97
N ASN A 33 -5.48 -20.38 -9.92
CA ASN A 33 -5.99 -19.21 -10.66
C ASN A 33 -5.78 -19.26 -12.20
N HIS A 34 -5.54 -20.45 -12.77
CA HIS A 34 -5.37 -20.67 -14.21
C HIS A 34 -6.63 -20.25 -14.98
N ASP A 35 -6.44 -19.61 -16.14
CA ASP A 35 -7.52 -19.19 -17.01
C ASP A 35 -8.09 -20.39 -17.77
N LEU A 36 -9.41 -20.54 -17.78
CA LEU A 36 -10.09 -21.69 -18.36
C LEU A 36 -10.92 -21.32 -19.59
N VAL A 37 -10.80 -20.07 -20.05
CA VAL A 37 -11.48 -19.53 -21.22
C VAL A 37 -10.47 -19.18 -22.30
N GLY A 38 -10.66 -19.78 -23.45
CA GLY A 38 -9.84 -19.58 -24.64
C GLY A 38 -8.45 -20.20 -24.54
N ASP A 39 -7.76 -20.23 -25.68
CA ASP A 39 -6.38 -20.65 -25.80
C ASP A 39 -5.68 -19.80 -26.87
N LEU A 40 -4.67 -19.03 -26.43
CA LEU A 40 -3.91 -18.15 -27.30
C LEU A 40 -3.11 -18.91 -28.35
N ILE A 41 -2.67 -20.14 -28.04
CA ILE A 41 -1.81 -20.92 -28.95
C ILE A 41 -2.62 -21.41 -30.15
N SER A 42 -3.83 -21.93 -29.92
CA SER A 42 -4.75 -22.34 -30.99
C SER A 42 -5.54 -21.17 -31.59
N GLY A 43 -5.49 -19.99 -30.99
CA GLY A 43 -6.30 -18.83 -31.39
C GLY A 43 -7.80 -19.00 -31.12
N ASN A 44 -8.18 -19.99 -30.30
CA ASN A 44 -9.58 -20.25 -29.99
C ASN A 44 -10.01 -19.41 -28.79
N GLU A 45 -10.72 -18.32 -29.03
CA GLU A 45 -11.07 -17.35 -27.98
C GLU A 45 -12.22 -17.80 -27.06
N ASN A 46 -13.03 -18.80 -27.45
CA ASN A 46 -14.25 -19.19 -26.74
C ASN A 46 -14.28 -20.63 -26.23
N ALA A 47 -13.19 -21.39 -26.41
CA ALA A 47 -13.06 -22.73 -25.84
C ALA A 47 -13.13 -22.70 -24.32
N LEU A 48 -13.86 -23.64 -23.72
CA LEU A 48 -13.95 -23.80 -22.27
C LEU A 48 -13.17 -25.06 -21.86
N PHE A 49 -12.07 -24.87 -21.14
CA PHE A 49 -11.19 -25.96 -20.67
C PHE A 49 -11.43 -26.33 -19.21
N GLY A 50 -12.42 -25.69 -18.58
CA GLY A 50 -12.78 -25.89 -17.19
C GLY A 50 -13.74 -27.07 -16.98
N PHE A 51 -13.58 -27.73 -15.83
CA PHE A 51 -14.42 -28.83 -15.36
C PHE A 51 -15.25 -28.36 -14.17
N ILE A 52 -16.50 -28.80 -14.13
CA ILE A 52 -17.40 -28.58 -13.00
C ILE A 52 -17.24 -29.78 -12.06
N ALA A 53 -16.46 -29.59 -11.00
CA ALA A 53 -16.25 -30.57 -9.95
C ALA A 53 -17.38 -30.51 -8.92
N HIS A 54 -17.79 -31.65 -8.41
CA HIS A 54 -18.68 -31.75 -7.25
C HIS A 54 -17.85 -31.83 -5.97
N ILE A 55 -18.17 -30.99 -4.97
CA ILE A 55 -17.57 -31.09 -3.63
C ILE A 55 -18.01 -32.41 -2.98
N VAL A 56 -19.32 -32.64 -2.91
CA VAL A 56 -19.97 -33.93 -2.60
C VAL A 56 -20.43 -34.51 -3.92
N ALA A 57 -19.91 -35.68 -4.31
CA ALA A 57 -20.22 -36.32 -5.58
C ALA A 57 -21.73 -36.44 -5.85
N ASP A 58 -22.10 -36.45 -7.12
CA ASP A 58 -23.50 -36.60 -7.55
C ASP A 58 -24.08 -38.02 -7.38
N SER A 59 -23.24 -38.97 -6.95
CA SER A 59 -23.61 -40.34 -6.64
C SER A 59 -23.05 -40.76 -5.29
N ALA A 60 -23.75 -41.66 -4.61
CA ALA A 60 -23.37 -42.15 -3.27
C ALA A 60 -21.99 -42.83 -3.26
N ASP A 61 -21.64 -43.52 -4.35
CA ASP A 61 -20.37 -44.24 -4.47
C ASP A 61 -19.22 -43.35 -5.02
N GLY A 62 -19.48 -42.07 -5.28
CA GLY A 62 -18.50 -41.14 -5.82
C GLY A 62 -17.60 -40.53 -4.74
N PRO A 63 -16.60 -39.72 -5.14
CA PRO A 63 -15.75 -38.97 -4.22
C PRO A 63 -16.56 -38.15 -3.20
N ARG A 64 -16.42 -38.48 -1.90
CA ARG A 64 -17.19 -37.88 -0.80
C ARG A 64 -18.71 -38.00 -0.98
N GLY A 65 -19.19 -39.00 -1.72
CA GLY A 65 -20.60 -39.25 -1.97
C GLY A 65 -21.37 -39.63 -0.71
N ASP A 66 -22.67 -39.33 -0.70
CA ASP A 66 -23.57 -39.63 0.40
C ASP A 66 -24.95 -40.04 -0.16
N PRO A 67 -25.56 -41.15 0.31
CA PRO A 67 -26.83 -41.66 -0.23
C PRO A 67 -27.99 -40.65 -0.21
N ILE A 68 -27.99 -39.72 0.75
CA ILE A 68 -29.05 -38.73 0.94
C ILE A 68 -28.67 -37.40 0.32
N ARG A 69 -27.45 -36.92 0.58
CA ARG A 69 -27.00 -35.58 0.18
C ARG A 69 -26.61 -35.51 -1.29
N SER A 70 -26.04 -36.57 -1.87
CA SER A 70 -25.60 -36.56 -3.27
C SER A 70 -26.72 -36.19 -4.24
N PRO A 71 -27.93 -36.80 -4.20
CA PRO A 71 -29.04 -36.38 -5.05
C PRO A 71 -29.50 -34.94 -4.81
N LEU A 72 -29.46 -34.47 -3.55
CA LEU A 72 -29.90 -33.12 -3.18
C LEU A 72 -28.93 -32.03 -3.64
N LEU A 73 -27.63 -32.31 -3.58
CA LEU A 73 -26.55 -31.36 -3.84
C LEU A 73 -26.04 -31.41 -5.28
N ALA A 74 -26.35 -32.44 -6.06
CA ALA A 74 -25.81 -32.67 -7.41
C ALA A 74 -25.97 -31.47 -8.37
N LYS A 75 -26.96 -30.61 -8.14
CA LYS A 75 -27.25 -29.41 -8.95
C LYS A 75 -27.11 -28.10 -8.16
N SER A 76 -26.71 -28.16 -6.89
CA SER A 76 -26.56 -26.97 -6.04
C SER A 76 -25.29 -26.22 -6.41
N LEU A 77 -25.40 -24.92 -6.66
CA LEU A 77 -24.22 -24.08 -6.95
C LEU A 77 -23.19 -24.10 -5.82
N ASP A 78 -23.65 -24.23 -4.58
CA ASP A 78 -22.78 -24.26 -3.40
C ASP A 78 -21.92 -25.54 -3.33
N ASN A 79 -22.37 -26.61 -4.01
CA ASN A 79 -21.67 -27.89 -4.08
C ASN A 79 -20.78 -28.03 -5.32
N LEU A 80 -20.67 -27.00 -6.18
CA LEU A 80 -19.92 -27.07 -7.42
C LEU A 80 -18.69 -26.16 -7.39
N MET A 81 -17.57 -26.62 -7.92
CA MET A 81 -16.35 -25.84 -8.11
C MET A 81 -15.88 -25.88 -9.57
N LEU A 82 -15.33 -24.77 -10.06
CA LEU A 82 -14.69 -24.71 -11.37
C LEU A 82 -13.20 -25.06 -11.25
N MET A 83 -12.76 -26.10 -11.95
CA MET A 83 -11.39 -26.64 -11.85
C MET A 83 -10.73 -26.81 -13.22
N CYS A 84 -9.40 -26.69 -13.28
CA CYS A 84 -8.64 -27.17 -14.45
C CYS A 84 -8.54 -28.70 -14.44
N ALA A 85 -8.13 -29.30 -15.55
CA ALA A 85 -8.00 -30.76 -15.66
C ALA A 85 -7.10 -31.38 -14.56
N VAL A 86 -5.99 -30.71 -14.22
CA VAL A 86 -5.03 -31.16 -13.21
C VAL A 86 -5.69 -31.23 -11.83
N HIS A 87 -6.28 -30.13 -11.37
CA HIS A 87 -6.87 -30.06 -10.04
C HIS A 87 -8.18 -30.83 -9.93
N HIS A 88 -8.97 -30.93 -11.01
CA HIS A 88 -10.15 -31.79 -11.05
C HIS A 88 -9.77 -33.26 -10.80
N LYS A 89 -8.73 -33.77 -11.46
CA LYS A 89 -8.23 -35.13 -11.21
C LYS A 89 -7.63 -35.27 -9.80
N LEU A 90 -6.88 -34.28 -9.34
CA LEU A 90 -6.23 -34.33 -8.03
C LEU A 90 -7.24 -34.54 -6.91
N ILE A 91 -8.29 -33.72 -6.84
CA ILE A 91 -9.23 -33.76 -5.71
C ILE A 91 -10.12 -35.01 -5.70
N ASP A 92 -10.37 -35.62 -6.86
CA ASP A 92 -11.30 -36.75 -7.00
C ASP A 92 -10.61 -38.11 -7.07
N VAL A 93 -9.31 -38.15 -7.38
CA VAL A 93 -8.58 -39.40 -7.63
C VAL A 93 -7.28 -39.45 -6.83
N ASP A 94 -6.32 -38.59 -7.16
CA ASP A 94 -4.94 -38.75 -6.70
C ASP A 94 -4.74 -38.28 -5.24
N GLY A 95 -5.55 -37.33 -4.77
CA GLY A 95 -5.46 -36.71 -3.44
C GLY A 95 -6.78 -36.74 -2.66
N LEU A 96 -7.67 -37.71 -2.93
CA LEU A 96 -9.02 -37.77 -2.35
C LEU A 96 -9.05 -37.62 -0.82
N VAL A 97 -8.14 -38.29 -0.12
CA VAL A 97 -8.04 -38.27 1.35
C VAL A 97 -7.63 -36.88 1.87
N ASP A 98 -6.76 -36.17 1.14
CA ASP A 98 -6.24 -34.86 1.51
C ASP A 98 -7.20 -33.71 1.14
N HIS A 99 -8.31 -34.03 0.46
CA HIS A 99 -9.32 -33.06 0.01
C HIS A 99 -10.70 -33.38 0.59
N PRO A 100 -10.87 -33.26 1.92
CA PRO A 100 -12.18 -33.41 2.56
C PRO A 100 -13.12 -32.29 2.13
N GLU A 101 -14.43 -32.54 2.23
CA GLU A 101 -15.49 -31.59 1.87
C GLU A 101 -15.26 -30.19 2.46
N ALA A 102 -14.95 -30.09 3.76
CA ALA A 102 -14.76 -28.82 4.45
C ALA A 102 -13.67 -27.95 3.82
N LEU A 103 -12.57 -28.56 3.37
CA LEU A 103 -11.47 -27.85 2.71
C LEU A 103 -11.91 -27.31 1.35
N LEU A 104 -12.64 -28.10 0.56
CA LEU A 104 -13.12 -27.66 -0.75
C LEU A 104 -14.15 -26.53 -0.63
N VAL A 105 -15.03 -26.59 0.38
CA VAL A 105 -15.96 -25.50 0.71
C VAL A 105 -15.20 -24.22 1.05
N GLU A 106 -14.17 -24.32 1.89
CA GLU A 106 -13.32 -23.17 2.25
C GLU A 106 -12.61 -22.59 1.02
N MET A 107 -11.97 -23.42 0.19
CA MET A 107 -11.31 -23.00 -1.04
C MET A 107 -12.26 -22.25 -1.99
N LYS A 108 -13.48 -22.78 -2.17
CA LYS A 108 -14.53 -22.14 -2.97
C LYS A 108 -14.88 -20.77 -2.41
N ALA A 109 -15.14 -20.69 -1.10
CA ALA A 109 -15.51 -19.46 -0.43
C ALA A 109 -14.40 -18.40 -0.54
N GLU A 110 -13.14 -18.77 -0.32
CA GLU A 110 -11.98 -17.88 -0.50
C GLU A 110 -11.88 -17.34 -1.92
N HIS A 111 -12.02 -18.21 -2.93
CA HIS A 111 -11.93 -17.79 -4.33
C HIS A 111 -13.08 -16.87 -4.73
N GLU A 112 -14.32 -17.24 -4.41
CA GLU A 112 -15.50 -16.45 -4.77
C GLU A 112 -15.52 -15.12 -4.02
N ALA A 113 -15.14 -15.08 -2.74
CA ALA A 113 -15.01 -13.83 -1.99
C ALA A 113 -13.96 -12.91 -2.61
N ARG A 114 -12.82 -13.45 -3.02
CA ARG A 114 -11.77 -12.68 -3.72
C ARG A 114 -12.25 -12.15 -5.07
N VAL A 115 -12.91 -12.97 -5.88
CA VAL A 115 -13.46 -12.54 -7.19
C VAL A 115 -14.53 -11.48 -6.99
N ALA A 116 -15.49 -11.69 -6.08
CA ALA A 116 -16.55 -10.74 -5.80
C ALA A 116 -16.00 -9.40 -5.28
N MET A 117 -14.99 -9.44 -4.40
CA MET A 117 -14.34 -8.24 -3.89
C MET A 117 -13.64 -7.45 -5.00
N LEU A 118 -12.92 -8.12 -5.92
CA LEU A 118 -12.23 -7.47 -7.04
C LEU A 118 -13.18 -6.99 -8.15
N ALA A 119 -14.22 -7.76 -8.44
CA ALA A 119 -15.20 -7.42 -9.48
C ALA A 119 -16.28 -6.43 -9.00
N GLY A 120 -16.48 -6.32 -7.68
CA GLY A 120 -17.40 -5.38 -7.04
C GLY A 120 -16.80 -4.02 -6.75
N ILE A 121 -15.54 -3.76 -7.12
CA ILE A 121 -14.93 -2.45 -6.92
C ILE A 121 -15.55 -1.48 -7.92
N ASP A 122 -16.41 -0.59 -7.42
CA ASP A 122 -17.05 0.45 -8.23
C ASP A 122 -15.99 1.29 -8.96
N LYS A 123 -16.30 1.71 -10.20
CA LYS A 123 -15.47 2.63 -10.99
C LYS A 123 -15.07 3.88 -10.21
N ASP A 124 -15.88 4.30 -9.23
CA ASP A 124 -15.63 5.49 -8.42
C ASP A 124 -14.50 5.30 -7.40
N ARG A 125 -14.00 4.06 -7.21
CA ARG A 125 -12.84 3.74 -6.38
C ARG A 125 -11.54 3.56 -7.18
N ALA A 126 -11.56 3.88 -8.48
CA ALA A 126 -10.37 3.86 -9.32
C ALA A 126 -9.34 4.90 -8.81
N SER A 127 -8.10 4.46 -8.66
CA SER A 127 -7.02 5.29 -8.13
C SER A 127 -5.78 5.20 -9.02
N HIS A 128 -5.20 6.34 -9.36
CA HIS A 128 -3.93 6.38 -10.08
C HIS A 128 -2.78 6.07 -9.12
N VAL A 129 -1.92 5.15 -9.52
CA VAL A 129 -0.79 4.72 -8.69
C VAL A 129 0.39 5.64 -8.93
N LEU A 130 0.77 6.40 -7.90
CA LEU A 130 1.96 7.24 -7.89
C LEU A 130 3.09 6.53 -7.16
N ARG A 131 4.24 6.41 -7.79
CA ARG A 131 5.43 5.77 -7.24
C ARG A 131 6.56 6.77 -7.12
N PHE A 132 7.25 6.72 -5.99
CA PHE A 132 8.47 7.49 -5.80
C PHE A 132 9.51 6.67 -5.06
N GLY A 133 10.58 6.31 -5.77
CA GLY A 133 11.75 5.65 -5.23
C GLY A 133 12.96 6.57 -5.32
N ALA A 134 13.81 6.54 -4.29
CA ALA A 134 15.19 7.02 -4.38
C ALA A 134 16.07 6.13 -3.50
N SER A 135 17.34 5.96 -3.88
CA SER A 135 18.28 5.12 -3.12
C SER A 135 18.34 5.55 -1.65
N ILE A 136 18.12 4.60 -0.74
CA ILE A 136 18.34 4.77 0.69
C ILE A 136 19.59 3.95 1.02
N GLY A 137 20.76 4.57 1.02
CA GLY A 137 22.03 3.84 1.03
C GLY A 137 22.18 2.94 -0.21
N ALA A 138 22.63 1.69 -0.03
CA ALA A 138 22.92 0.73 -1.11
C ALA A 138 21.71 -0.11 -1.59
N ASN A 139 20.50 0.12 -1.06
CA ASN A 139 19.33 -0.70 -1.39
C ASN A 139 18.45 -0.02 -2.45
N GLU A 140 18.43 -0.57 -3.66
CA GLU A 140 17.46 -0.18 -4.68
C GLU A 140 16.07 -0.74 -4.32
N ALA A 141 15.12 0.16 -4.08
CA ALA A 141 13.75 -0.17 -3.72
C ALA A 141 12.94 -0.60 -4.96
N LEU A 142 13.26 -1.73 -5.58
CA LEU A 142 12.44 -2.30 -6.65
C LEU A 142 11.16 -2.90 -6.07
N VAL A 143 10.14 -2.04 -5.91
CA VAL A 143 8.80 -2.46 -5.54
C VAL A 143 8.11 -3.10 -6.75
N SER A 144 7.66 -4.35 -6.62
CA SER A 144 6.87 -5.01 -7.65
C SER A 144 5.52 -4.31 -7.86
N THR A 145 5.21 -3.91 -9.10
CA THR A 145 3.89 -3.37 -9.49
C THR A 145 2.74 -4.30 -9.07
N ARG A 146 2.96 -5.62 -9.11
CA ARG A 146 1.98 -6.61 -8.66
C ARG A 146 1.68 -6.50 -7.17
N ALA A 147 2.70 -6.31 -6.34
CA ALA A 147 2.53 -6.15 -4.89
C ALA A 147 1.80 -4.84 -4.55
N ILE A 148 2.08 -3.78 -5.30
CA ILE A 148 1.38 -2.48 -5.18
C ILE A 148 -0.11 -2.66 -5.49
N PHE A 149 -0.44 -3.21 -6.65
CA PHE A 149 -1.85 -3.39 -7.05
C PHE A 149 -2.60 -4.31 -6.11
N ALA A 150 -1.95 -5.35 -5.57
CA ALA A 150 -2.55 -6.26 -4.60
C ALA A 150 -2.83 -5.61 -3.23
N ALA A 151 -2.20 -4.47 -2.92
CA ALA A 151 -2.35 -3.77 -1.65
C ALA A 151 -3.43 -2.68 -1.66
N MET A 152 -4.00 -2.35 -2.82
CA MET A 152 -5.05 -1.32 -2.95
C MET A 152 -6.44 -1.78 -2.47
N PRO A 153 -6.89 -3.01 -2.78
CA PRO A 153 -8.21 -3.47 -2.33
C PRO A 153 -8.26 -3.72 -0.81
N PRO A 154 -9.45 -3.66 -0.19
CA PRO A 154 -10.76 -3.41 -0.81
C PRO A 154 -11.08 -1.91 -1.01
N ASP A 155 -10.21 -1.03 -0.52
CA ASP A 155 -10.47 0.41 -0.46
C ASP A 155 -10.42 1.04 -1.86
N HIS A 156 -9.45 0.64 -2.69
CA HIS A 156 -9.25 1.14 -4.06
C HIS A 156 -8.82 0.05 -5.04
N HIS A 157 -8.86 0.37 -6.34
CA HIS A 157 -8.25 -0.45 -7.40
C HIS A 157 -7.45 0.42 -8.37
N PRO A 158 -6.44 -0.13 -9.06
CA PRO A 158 -5.65 0.64 -10.02
C PRO A 158 -6.54 1.12 -11.17
N ALA A 159 -6.51 2.43 -11.43
CA ALA A 159 -7.27 3.04 -12.53
C ALA A 159 -6.82 2.57 -13.92
N SER A 160 -5.56 2.11 -14.02
CA SER A 160 -5.01 1.46 -15.21
C SER A 160 -3.84 0.55 -14.82
N ALA A 161 -3.33 -0.24 -15.77
CA ALA A 161 -2.14 -1.05 -15.55
C ALA A 161 -0.83 -0.22 -15.45
N GLN A 162 -0.89 1.09 -15.74
CA GLN A 162 0.27 1.99 -15.74
C GLN A 162 0.42 2.71 -14.40
N THR A 163 1.67 2.86 -13.95
CA THR A 163 2.04 3.67 -12.80
C THR A 163 2.61 5.02 -13.23
N ILE A 164 2.47 6.03 -12.38
CA ILE A 164 3.15 7.32 -12.53
C ILE A 164 4.41 7.25 -11.68
N ASP A 165 5.56 7.09 -12.31
CA ASP A 165 6.83 6.96 -11.60
C ASP A 165 7.57 8.31 -11.59
N LEU A 166 8.01 8.74 -10.40
CA LEU A 166 8.73 10.00 -10.16
C LEU A 166 10.22 9.79 -9.84
N GLU A 167 10.71 8.56 -9.91
CA GLU A 167 12.10 8.22 -9.58
C GLU A 167 13.10 8.70 -10.64
N MET A 168 14.31 9.04 -10.21
CA MET A 168 15.45 9.26 -11.10
C MET A 168 16.22 7.95 -11.24
N THR A 169 16.25 7.38 -12.44
CA THR A 169 16.97 6.13 -12.73
C THR A 169 18.37 6.40 -13.26
N GLY A 170 19.34 5.52 -12.95
CA GLY A 170 20.64 5.49 -13.62
C GLY A 170 21.64 6.56 -13.18
N HIS A 171 21.57 7.04 -11.92
CA HIS A 171 22.54 7.98 -11.36
C HIS A 171 23.40 7.31 -10.27
N ALA A 172 24.64 7.78 -10.11
CA ALA A 172 25.57 7.25 -9.10
C ALA A 172 25.64 8.08 -7.80
N PHE A 173 24.93 9.22 -7.73
CA PHE A 173 24.95 10.10 -6.56
C PHE A 173 24.36 9.43 -5.31
N ALA A 174 25.04 9.59 -4.18
CA ALA A 174 24.61 9.18 -2.85
C ALA A 174 24.19 10.39 -2.00
N ASP A 175 23.45 10.16 -0.92
CA ASP A 175 23.01 11.19 0.04
C ASP A 175 24.15 11.92 0.76
N SER A 176 25.37 11.38 0.71
CA SER A 176 26.60 12.01 1.14
C SER A 176 27.12 13.08 0.16
N ASP A 177 26.67 13.08 -1.09
CA ASP A 177 27.14 14.05 -2.09
C ASP A 177 26.50 15.43 -1.87
N PRO A 178 27.27 16.54 -1.85
CA PRO A 178 26.73 17.88 -1.61
C PRO A 178 25.63 18.30 -2.60
N ALA A 179 25.69 17.81 -3.84
CA ALA A 179 24.72 18.13 -4.88
C ALA A 179 23.46 17.25 -4.83
N PHE A 180 23.46 16.15 -4.07
CA PHE A 180 22.41 15.13 -4.08
C PHE A 180 21.03 15.72 -3.79
N TRP A 181 20.89 16.43 -2.68
CA TRP A 181 19.60 16.93 -2.23
C TRP A 181 18.99 17.93 -3.20
N ALA A 182 19.77 18.91 -3.65
CA ALA A 182 19.30 19.93 -4.60
C ALA A 182 18.91 19.31 -5.95
N MET A 183 19.71 18.34 -6.44
CA MET A 183 19.42 17.62 -7.68
C MET A 183 18.13 16.79 -7.54
N GLN A 184 18.01 15.97 -6.50
CA GLN A 184 16.84 15.10 -6.28
C GLN A 184 15.57 15.92 -6.06
N GLN A 185 15.64 17.01 -5.28
CA GLN A 185 14.53 17.93 -5.06
C GLN A 185 14.06 18.56 -6.38
N THR A 186 14.99 19.10 -7.17
CA THR A 186 14.67 19.70 -8.48
C THR A 186 14.06 18.67 -9.44
N ASN A 187 14.61 17.46 -9.47
CA ASN A 187 14.10 16.38 -10.30
C ASN A 187 12.66 16.01 -9.92
N LEU A 188 12.43 15.76 -8.63
CA LEU A 188 11.11 15.43 -8.08
C LEU A 188 10.08 16.50 -8.43
N GLN A 189 10.41 17.78 -8.22
CA GLN A 189 9.53 18.91 -8.56
C GLN A 189 9.18 18.94 -10.06
N ARG A 190 10.16 18.79 -10.94
CA ARG A 190 9.95 18.80 -12.39
C ARG A 190 9.13 17.61 -12.87
N ASN A 191 9.42 16.40 -12.40
CA ASN A 191 8.66 15.21 -12.78
C ASN A 191 7.24 15.24 -12.24
N PHE A 192 7.04 15.75 -11.02
CA PHE A 192 5.71 15.94 -10.45
C PHE A 192 4.89 16.93 -11.31
N ALA A 193 5.44 18.10 -11.63
CA ALA A 193 4.77 19.09 -12.45
C ALA A 193 4.39 18.51 -13.84
N ALA A 194 5.33 17.82 -14.49
CA ALA A 194 5.13 17.25 -15.83
C ALA A 194 4.13 16.08 -15.87
N ARG A 195 4.11 15.23 -14.83
CA ARG A 195 3.37 13.95 -14.87
C ARG A 195 2.11 13.91 -14.00
N VAL A 196 1.98 14.83 -13.04
CA VAL A 196 0.90 14.82 -12.03
C VAL A 196 0.11 16.13 -12.06
N GLY A 197 0.77 17.28 -11.91
CA GLY A 197 0.11 18.58 -11.72
C GLY A 197 -0.98 18.89 -12.75
N GLY A 198 -0.62 18.97 -14.04
CA GLY A 198 -1.57 19.29 -15.10
C GLY A 198 -2.67 18.22 -15.30
N ARG A 199 -2.45 16.97 -14.87
CA ARG A 199 -3.48 15.91 -14.94
C ARG A 199 -4.50 16.04 -13.80
N ILE A 200 -4.10 16.57 -12.65
CA ILE A 200 -5.02 16.87 -11.55
C ILE A 200 -5.89 18.08 -11.93
N GLU A 201 -5.30 19.13 -12.49
CA GLU A 201 -6.03 20.33 -12.93
C GLU A 201 -7.12 20.00 -13.98
N ARG A 202 -6.82 19.09 -14.91
CA ARG A 202 -7.79 18.62 -15.92
C ARG A 202 -8.77 17.56 -15.41
N GLN A 203 -8.70 17.19 -14.13
CA GLN A 203 -9.49 16.11 -13.51
C GLN A 203 -9.31 14.73 -14.15
N ASP A 204 -8.17 14.51 -14.83
CA ASP A 204 -7.73 13.20 -15.31
C ASP A 204 -7.37 12.29 -14.12
N ILE A 205 -6.77 12.89 -13.08
CA ILE A 205 -6.47 12.25 -11.81
C ILE A 205 -7.44 12.78 -10.75
N ARG A 206 -8.33 11.91 -10.27
CA ARG A 206 -9.33 12.23 -9.22
C ARG A 206 -9.04 11.59 -7.88
N HIS A 207 -8.15 10.59 -7.88
CA HIS A 207 -7.67 9.92 -6.68
C HIS A 207 -6.25 9.38 -6.90
N LEU A 208 -5.41 9.43 -5.88
CA LEU A 208 -4.05 8.86 -5.89
C LEU A 208 -3.86 7.77 -4.83
N SER A 209 -3.14 6.71 -5.19
CA SER A 209 -2.57 5.76 -4.24
C SER A 209 -1.06 5.90 -4.33
N VAL A 210 -0.46 6.43 -3.27
CA VAL A 210 0.95 6.85 -3.23
C VAL A 210 1.78 5.76 -2.55
N PHE A 211 2.78 5.26 -3.27
CA PHE A 211 3.74 4.26 -2.82
C PHE A 211 5.13 4.87 -2.91
N ALA A 212 5.70 5.24 -1.77
CA ALA A 212 6.96 5.96 -1.74
C ALA A 212 7.98 5.31 -0.80
N LEU A 213 9.22 5.17 -1.27
CA LEU A 213 10.34 4.67 -0.50
C LEU A 213 11.61 5.43 -0.93
N ALA A 214 11.94 6.47 -0.18
CA ALA A 214 13.04 7.39 -0.43
C ALA A 214 13.56 7.92 0.92
N PRO A 215 14.71 8.62 0.96
CA PRO A 215 15.14 9.35 2.15
C PRO A 215 14.06 10.32 2.65
N GLN A 216 13.96 10.47 3.97
CA GLN A 216 12.86 11.21 4.62
C GLN A 216 12.71 12.64 4.11
N PRO A 217 13.76 13.42 3.82
CA PRO A 217 13.60 14.77 3.29
C PRO A 217 12.87 14.81 1.94
N LEU A 218 13.17 13.87 1.03
CA LEU A 218 12.50 13.79 -0.27
C LEU A 218 11.05 13.30 -0.16
N LEU A 219 10.76 12.44 0.81
CA LEU A 219 9.38 12.05 1.11
C LEU A 219 8.56 13.23 1.64
N ILE A 220 9.14 14.07 2.50
CA ILE A 220 8.51 15.31 2.98
C ILE A 220 8.29 16.27 1.81
N GLU A 221 9.25 16.43 0.89
CA GLU A 221 9.07 17.25 -0.31
C GLU A 221 7.96 16.70 -1.23
N LEU A 222 7.89 15.38 -1.45
CA LEU A 222 6.80 14.75 -2.18
C LEU A 222 5.45 15.07 -1.52
N GLY A 223 5.39 14.98 -0.19
CA GLY A 223 4.22 15.35 0.59
C GLY A 223 3.79 16.81 0.36
N ARG A 224 4.75 17.73 0.33
CA ARG A 224 4.51 19.16 0.06
C ARG A 224 3.92 19.38 -1.34
N LEU A 225 4.46 18.69 -2.34
CA LEU A 225 3.96 18.76 -3.73
C LEU A 225 2.55 18.18 -3.87
N LEU A 226 2.25 17.10 -3.13
CA LEU A 226 0.92 16.49 -3.09
C LEU A 226 -0.09 17.36 -2.33
N CYS A 227 0.29 17.96 -1.20
CA CYS A 227 -0.56 18.77 -0.34
C CYS A 227 -1.97 18.12 -0.15
N ASP A 228 -3.05 18.89 -0.31
CA ASP A 228 -4.43 18.42 -0.31
C ASP A 228 -5.12 18.68 -1.68
N ILE A 229 -4.36 18.59 -2.77
CA ILE A 229 -4.84 18.93 -4.12
C ILE A 229 -5.86 17.93 -4.69
N VAL A 230 -5.83 16.68 -4.23
CA VAL A 230 -6.70 15.59 -4.67
C VAL A 230 -6.84 14.55 -3.55
N PRO A 231 -7.99 13.87 -3.39
CA PRO A 231 -8.11 12.73 -2.48
C PRO A 231 -7.03 11.67 -2.74
N MET A 232 -6.44 11.13 -1.68
CA MET A 232 -5.39 10.12 -1.83
C MET A 232 -5.18 9.26 -0.58
N VAL A 233 -4.58 8.09 -0.80
CA VAL A 233 -4.08 7.18 0.25
C VAL A 233 -2.57 7.04 0.10
N VAL A 234 -1.82 7.34 1.16
CA VAL A 234 -0.38 7.07 1.23
C VAL A 234 -0.17 5.71 1.88
N HIS A 235 0.32 4.73 1.12
CA HIS A 235 0.54 3.39 1.66
C HIS A 235 1.84 3.30 2.46
N GLN A 236 1.85 2.42 3.47
CA GLN A 236 3.03 2.12 4.28
C GLN A 236 3.65 0.80 3.84
N ARG A 237 4.98 0.78 3.67
CA ARG A 237 5.74 -0.47 3.51
C ARG A 237 5.98 -1.09 4.88
N HIS A 238 5.50 -2.31 5.08
CA HIS A 238 5.85 -3.14 6.23
C HIS A 238 7.13 -3.92 5.95
N ARG A 239 7.98 -4.07 6.97
CA ARG A 239 9.22 -4.86 6.91
C ARG A 239 8.96 -6.33 7.24
N GLU A 240 8.15 -6.60 8.27
CA GLU A 240 7.89 -7.96 8.77
C GLU A 240 6.38 -8.26 8.92
N PRO A 241 5.78 -9.11 8.07
CA PRO A 241 6.32 -9.56 6.78
C PRO A 241 6.37 -8.40 5.78
N SER A 242 7.18 -8.58 4.75
CA SER A 242 7.40 -7.57 3.74
C SER A 242 6.17 -7.36 2.84
N THR A 243 5.20 -6.53 3.26
CA THR A 243 3.99 -6.19 2.47
C THR A 243 3.70 -4.68 2.35
N TRP A 244 2.80 -4.29 1.45
CA TRP A 244 2.18 -2.96 1.40
C TRP A 244 0.72 -2.98 1.88
N THR A 245 0.17 -4.17 2.07
CA THR A 245 -1.19 -4.37 2.54
C THR A 245 -1.29 -3.94 4.00
N TRP A 246 -2.33 -3.15 4.32
CA TRP A 246 -2.61 -2.72 5.68
C TRP A 246 -2.79 -3.91 6.64
N GLN A 247 -2.14 -3.85 7.80
CA GLN A 247 -2.24 -4.86 8.86
C GLN A 247 -3.13 -4.34 9.99
N ARG A 248 -4.44 -4.23 9.72
CA ARG A 248 -5.44 -3.57 10.60
C ARG A 248 -5.74 -4.32 11.92
N ASP A 249 -4.94 -5.33 12.27
CA ASP A 249 -5.08 -6.21 13.42
C ASP A 249 -4.35 -5.72 14.70
N GLY A 250 -3.78 -4.52 14.67
CA GLY A 250 -2.96 -3.96 15.75
C GLY A 250 -3.65 -2.91 16.65
N VAL A 251 -2.97 -2.60 17.76
CA VAL A 251 -3.32 -1.45 18.62
C VAL A 251 -3.02 -0.15 17.88
N ARG A 252 -3.92 0.84 17.97
CA ARG A 252 -3.74 2.16 17.38
C ARG A 252 -2.51 2.87 17.94
N VAL A 253 -1.80 3.59 17.09
CA VAL A 253 -0.62 4.34 17.51
C VAL A 253 -1.02 5.49 18.44
N ARG A 254 -0.34 5.59 19.60
CA ARG A 254 -0.46 6.73 20.51
C ARG A 254 0.67 7.71 20.25
N TYR A 255 0.31 8.87 19.73
CA TYR A 255 1.22 9.98 19.49
C TYR A 255 1.21 10.94 20.68
N GLN A 256 2.39 11.33 21.14
CA GLN A 256 2.60 12.26 22.24
C GLN A 256 3.33 13.50 21.73
N THR A 257 2.86 14.67 22.14
CA THR A 257 3.53 15.95 21.85
C THR A 257 4.16 16.51 23.10
N THR A 258 5.37 17.08 22.98
CA THR A 258 6.00 17.84 24.06
C THR A 258 6.39 19.23 23.59
N GLU A 259 6.36 20.17 24.54
CA GLU A 259 6.81 21.55 24.32
C GLU A 259 8.25 21.74 24.82
N PRO A 260 8.93 22.83 24.38
CA PRO A 260 10.23 23.21 24.90
C PRO A 260 10.23 23.42 26.41
N ALA A 261 11.32 23.02 27.07
CA ALA A 261 11.53 23.35 28.48
C ALA A 261 11.57 24.87 28.71
N SER A 262 11.13 25.31 29.88
CA SER A 262 11.08 26.74 30.24
C SER A 262 12.45 27.40 30.08
N GLY A 263 12.47 28.57 29.44
CA GLY A 263 13.69 29.36 29.22
C GLY A 263 14.46 29.03 27.94
N ARG A 264 14.11 27.98 27.20
CA ARG A 264 14.72 27.68 25.90
C ARG A 264 14.05 28.47 24.79
N ASN A 265 14.71 29.55 24.35
CA ASN A 265 14.20 30.48 23.35
C ASN A 265 15.10 30.59 22.10
N GLY A 266 16.06 29.68 21.94
CA GLY A 266 16.94 29.61 20.79
C GLY A 266 16.23 29.06 19.54
N VAL A 267 17.01 28.39 18.68
CA VAL A 267 16.50 27.82 17.42
C VAL A 267 15.29 26.91 17.67
N VAL A 268 14.22 27.09 16.92
CA VAL A 268 13.03 26.24 17.00
C VAL A 268 13.29 24.94 16.26
N ALA A 269 13.29 23.83 17.01
CA ALA A 269 13.50 22.50 16.50
C ALA A 269 12.23 21.65 16.67
N LEU A 270 11.91 20.84 15.66
CA LEU A 270 10.81 19.89 15.66
C LEU A 270 11.36 18.47 15.53
N LYS A 271 11.25 17.72 16.62
CA LYS A 271 11.63 16.30 16.71
C LYS A 271 10.44 15.42 16.32
N LEU A 272 10.57 14.62 15.27
CA LEU A 272 9.55 13.68 14.82
C LEU A 272 10.03 12.24 15.03
N GLY A 273 9.75 11.64 16.20
CA GLY A 273 10.30 10.34 16.59
C GLY A 273 9.25 9.23 16.63
N VAL A 274 8.93 8.64 15.49
CA VAL A 274 7.87 7.61 15.36
C VAL A 274 8.43 6.24 15.00
N SER A 275 9.42 6.15 14.11
CA SER A 275 10.07 4.87 13.76
C SER A 275 11.27 4.54 14.65
N ALA A 276 11.85 5.55 15.29
CA ALA A 276 12.95 5.41 16.25
C ALA A 276 12.98 6.57 17.23
N THR A 277 13.61 6.35 18.40
CA THR A 277 13.83 7.40 19.39
C THR A 277 14.93 8.37 18.96
N ILE A 278 14.64 9.67 19.08
CA ILE A 278 15.62 10.75 18.94
C ILE A 278 15.79 11.41 20.30
N THR A 279 17.03 11.52 20.76
CA THR A 279 17.37 12.19 22.03
C THR A 279 17.67 13.67 21.77
N ASP A 280 17.40 14.53 22.76
CA ASP A 280 17.54 15.99 22.60
C ASP A 280 19.00 16.41 22.38
N ASP A 281 19.96 15.71 22.99
CA ASP A 281 21.39 15.97 22.82
C ASP A 281 21.86 15.82 21.36
N ARG A 282 21.17 15.00 20.54
CA ARG A 282 21.46 14.86 19.11
C ARG A 282 21.00 16.08 18.31
N ILE A 283 19.93 16.73 18.76
CA ILE A 283 19.39 17.95 18.14
C ILE A 283 20.23 19.15 18.57
N GLU A 284 20.53 19.25 19.86
CA GLU A 284 21.34 20.32 20.45
C GLU A 284 22.75 20.40 19.84
N ARG A 285 23.35 19.26 19.49
CA ARG A 285 24.62 19.21 18.75
C ARG A 285 24.59 19.91 17.38
N VAL A 286 23.41 20.05 16.78
CA VAL A 286 23.24 20.67 15.46
C VAL A 286 22.79 22.13 15.57
N VAL A 287 21.86 22.43 16.48
CA VAL A 287 21.22 23.76 16.56
C VAL A 287 21.53 24.55 17.85
N GLY A 288 22.35 23.98 18.74
CA GLY A 288 22.79 24.60 19.99
C GLY A 288 21.97 24.19 21.22
N ASN A 289 22.58 24.36 22.39
CA ASN A 289 22.03 23.94 23.69
C ASN A 289 20.88 24.82 24.19
N ASP A 290 20.51 25.90 23.50
CA ASP A 290 19.36 26.74 23.85
C ASP A 290 18.14 26.49 22.95
N ALA A 291 18.19 25.45 22.11
CA ALA A 291 17.14 25.15 21.16
C ALA A 291 15.78 24.91 21.83
N ALA A 292 14.75 25.54 21.27
CA ALA A 292 13.36 25.32 21.65
C ALA A 292 12.84 24.05 20.96
N ILE A 293 13.06 22.89 21.60
CA ILE A 293 12.72 21.57 21.03
C ILE A 293 11.25 21.23 21.31
N TRP A 294 10.45 21.23 20.25
CA TRP A 294 9.12 20.62 20.21
C TRP A 294 9.23 19.17 19.75
N SER A 295 8.32 18.31 20.20
CA SER A 295 8.31 16.93 19.73
C SER A 295 6.92 16.39 19.39
N LEU A 296 6.90 15.47 18.44
CA LEU A 296 5.81 14.55 18.16
C LEU A 296 6.42 13.15 18.05
N CYS A 297 6.19 12.32 19.06
CA CYS A 297 6.78 11.00 19.18
C CYS A 297 5.72 9.92 19.39
N ALA A 298 6.03 8.69 18.99
CA ALA A 298 5.24 7.54 19.39
C ALA A 298 5.70 7.03 20.77
N GLU A 299 4.79 6.47 21.55
CA GLU A 299 5.13 5.86 22.86
C GLU A 299 6.15 4.72 22.75
N ALA A 300 6.03 3.89 21.70
CA ALA A 300 6.92 2.76 21.46
C ALA A 300 7.39 2.80 19.99
N PRO A 301 8.40 3.61 19.64
CA PRO A 301 8.82 3.79 18.26
C PRO A 301 9.38 2.49 17.64
N HIS A 302 8.89 2.12 16.46
CA HIS A 302 9.48 1.07 15.62
C HIS A 302 9.08 1.22 14.15
N ASN A 303 9.79 0.55 13.25
CA ASN A 303 9.64 0.74 11.80
C ASN A 303 8.24 0.38 11.23
N ASP A 304 7.54 -0.56 11.86
CA ASP A 304 6.25 -1.10 11.39
C ASP A 304 5.06 -0.60 12.24
N ILE A 305 5.24 0.50 12.96
CA ILE A 305 4.25 1.02 13.93
C ILE A 305 2.96 1.51 13.27
N VAL A 306 3.04 2.04 12.04
CA VAL A 306 1.87 2.50 11.27
C VAL A 306 1.28 1.34 10.51
N ARG A 307 0.06 0.93 10.87
CA ARG A 307 -0.57 -0.28 10.31
C ARG A 307 -1.86 -0.01 9.57
N SER A 308 -2.31 1.24 9.56
CA SER A 308 -3.60 1.63 8.99
C SER A 308 -3.67 3.11 8.57
N PRO A 309 -4.66 3.49 7.74
CA PRO A 309 -4.95 4.88 7.43
C PRO A 309 -5.37 5.73 8.65
N GLU A 310 -5.98 5.11 9.67
CA GLU A 310 -6.42 5.86 10.85
C GLU A 310 -5.25 6.26 11.75
N ASP A 311 -4.16 5.48 11.78
CA ASP A 311 -2.92 5.87 12.47
C ASP A 311 -2.31 7.12 11.81
N GLN A 312 -2.31 7.17 10.47
CA GLN A 312 -1.86 8.35 9.73
C GLN A 312 -2.75 9.57 9.98
N ALA A 313 -4.07 9.38 10.07
CA ALA A 313 -4.99 10.46 10.40
C ALA A 313 -4.72 11.04 11.80
N ALA A 314 -4.49 10.19 12.79
CA ALA A 314 -4.12 10.62 14.14
C ALA A 314 -2.79 11.40 14.15
N TYR A 315 -1.79 10.94 13.40
CA TYR A 315 -0.53 11.65 13.21
C TYR A 315 -0.73 13.04 12.61
N ARG A 316 -1.46 13.13 11.49
CA ARG A 316 -1.76 14.42 10.84
C ARG A 316 -2.45 15.40 11.77
N THR A 317 -3.45 14.93 12.53
CA THR A 317 -4.15 15.77 13.51
C THR A 317 -3.22 16.29 14.60
N ALA A 318 -2.35 15.43 15.13
CA ALA A 318 -1.37 15.85 16.14
C ALA A 318 -0.35 16.86 15.58
N LEU A 319 0.18 16.60 14.37
CA LEU A 319 1.15 17.48 13.73
C LEU A 319 0.56 18.86 13.39
N ARG A 320 -0.68 18.91 12.86
CA ARG A 320 -1.36 20.20 12.59
C ARG A 320 -1.47 21.06 13.84
N ARG A 321 -1.88 20.47 14.96
CA ARG A 321 -1.98 21.17 16.25
C ARG A 321 -0.62 21.63 16.75
N LEU A 322 0.41 20.81 16.57
CA LEU A 322 1.77 21.14 17.00
C LEU A 322 2.36 22.29 16.19
N LEU A 323 2.19 22.30 14.86
CA LEU A 323 2.61 23.40 14.00
C LEU A 323 1.89 24.71 14.36
N ASP A 324 0.59 24.64 14.64
CA ASP A 324 -0.19 25.78 15.12
C ASP A 324 0.34 26.34 16.45
N ALA A 325 0.63 25.47 17.43
CA ALA A 325 1.22 25.85 18.71
C ALA A 325 2.62 26.48 18.57
N ILE A 326 3.45 25.96 17.64
CA ILE A 326 4.76 26.53 17.33
C ILE A 326 4.60 27.96 16.79
N LYS A 327 3.71 28.18 15.83
CA LYS A 327 3.44 29.52 15.26
C LYS A 327 2.91 30.49 16.31
N ALA A 328 1.96 30.05 17.12
CA ALA A 328 1.39 30.86 18.19
C ALA A 328 2.45 31.33 19.21
N ARG A 329 3.49 30.51 19.45
CA ARG A 329 4.59 30.85 20.38
C ARG A 329 5.70 31.69 19.75
N HIS A 330 6.09 31.36 18.51
CA HIS A 330 7.33 31.86 17.90
C HIS A 330 7.10 32.82 16.72
N GLY A 331 5.84 33.00 16.30
CA GLY A 331 5.43 33.83 15.17
C GLY A 331 5.41 33.10 13.84
N ASP A 332 4.68 33.66 12.87
CA ASP A 332 4.42 33.02 11.57
C ASP A 332 5.63 32.95 10.64
N GLN A 333 6.68 33.72 10.93
CA GLN A 333 7.91 33.80 10.13
C GLN A 333 9.06 32.99 10.76
N VAL A 334 8.80 32.20 11.80
CA VAL A 334 9.83 31.34 12.40
C VAL A 334 10.36 30.35 11.36
N VAL A 335 11.61 29.92 11.49
CA VAL A 335 12.12 28.77 10.72
C VAL A 335 12.13 27.56 11.63
N ILE A 336 11.50 26.46 11.21
CA ILE A 336 11.45 25.22 11.97
C ILE A 336 12.53 24.26 11.46
N HIS A 337 13.45 23.87 12.32
CA HIS A 337 14.46 22.84 12.03
C HIS A 337 13.88 21.44 12.35
N VAL A 338 13.63 20.63 11.33
CA VAL A 338 12.93 19.34 11.46
C VAL A 338 13.91 18.18 11.49
N PHE A 339 13.80 17.34 12.52
CA PHE A 339 14.64 16.16 12.76
C PHE A 339 13.77 14.90 12.72
N PRO A 340 13.64 14.23 11.56
CA PRO A 340 12.70 13.15 11.38
C PRO A 340 13.32 11.76 11.60
N ALA A 341 12.58 10.91 12.31
CA ALA A 341 12.71 9.46 12.36
C ALA A 341 11.29 8.89 12.22
N LEU A 342 10.84 8.75 10.97
CA LEU A 342 9.47 8.44 10.60
C LEU A 342 9.40 7.15 9.74
N PRO A 343 8.30 6.39 9.84
CA PRO A 343 7.91 5.49 8.77
C PRO A 343 7.72 6.26 7.46
N ALA A 344 8.02 5.64 6.33
CA ALA A 344 8.02 6.31 5.02
C ALA A 344 6.69 7.04 4.71
N SER A 345 5.55 6.44 5.04
CA SER A 345 4.26 7.08 4.81
C SER A 345 4.08 8.35 5.64
N LEU A 346 4.52 8.37 6.91
CA LEU A 346 4.42 9.58 7.75
C LEU A 346 5.37 10.69 7.32
N ALA A 347 6.50 10.37 6.70
CA ALA A 347 7.35 11.38 6.09
C ALA A 347 6.61 12.10 4.95
N VAL A 348 5.89 11.37 4.10
CA VAL A 348 5.01 11.98 3.09
C VAL A 348 3.87 12.77 3.74
N GLU A 349 3.20 12.21 4.75
CA GLU A 349 2.11 12.91 5.44
C GLU A 349 2.58 14.18 6.18
N THR A 350 3.83 14.23 6.61
CA THR A 350 4.44 15.45 7.20
C THR A 350 4.48 16.58 6.19
N GLY A 351 4.89 16.30 4.96
CA GLY A 351 4.85 17.28 3.87
C GLY A 351 3.42 17.67 3.49
N ARG A 352 2.48 16.72 3.48
CA ARG A 352 1.08 16.99 3.13
C ARG A 352 0.35 17.86 4.15
N VAL A 353 0.76 17.80 5.42
CA VAL A 353 0.20 18.63 6.48
C VAL A 353 0.59 20.10 6.34
N TRP A 354 1.78 20.37 5.78
CA TRP A 354 2.30 21.72 5.61
C TRP A 354 1.50 22.53 4.60
N MET A 355 1.11 23.75 4.99
CA MET A 355 0.26 24.64 4.20
C MET A 355 1.04 25.83 3.63
N PRO A 356 1.14 25.99 2.29
CA PRO A 356 2.00 26.99 1.65
C PRO A 356 1.80 28.45 2.07
N LYS A 357 0.59 28.82 2.52
CA LYS A 357 0.24 30.19 2.88
C LYS A 357 0.23 30.44 4.39
N ALA A 358 0.35 29.40 5.21
CA ALA A 358 0.04 29.47 6.63
C ALA A 358 1.13 28.87 7.53
N ASP A 359 2.00 28.01 6.99
CA ASP A 359 3.04 27.35 7.76
C ASP A 359 4.43 27.91 7.42
N PRO A 360 5.31 28.01 8.44
CA PRO A 360 6.66 28.52 8.28
C PRO A 360 7.55 27.66 7.39
N GLU A 361 8.70 28.23 7.00
CA GLU A 361 9.80 27.49 6.37
C GLU A 361 10.24 26.31 7.25
N LEU A 362 10.39 25.14 6.62
CA LEU A 362 10.94 23.95 7.26
C LEU A 362 12.33 23.65 6.71
N ARG A 363 13.34 23.59 7.59
CA ARG A 363 14.68 23.09 7.27
C ARG A 363 14.77 21.64 7.69
N ILE A 364 14.83 20.74 6.72
CA ILE A 364 14.76 19.29 6.96
C ILE A 364 16.18 18.72 7.07
N TYR A 365 16.40 17.95 8.12
CA TYR A 365 17.67 17.24 8.36
C TYR A 365 17.52 15.77 8.03
N ASP A 366 18.60 15.16 7.54
CA ASP A 366 18.72 13.73 7.32
C ASP A 366 19.74 13.12 8.29
N GLN A 367 19.50 11.88 8.72
CA GLN A 367 20.40 11.18 9.63
C GLN A 367 21.44 10.38 8.83
N GLN A 368 22.69 10.85 8.84
CA GLN A 368 23.84 10.14 8.28
C GLN A 368 24.59 9.34 9.36
N ARG A 369 25.21 8.23 8.95
CA ARG A 369 25.87 7.29 9.88
C ARG A 369 27.01 7.94 10.66
N ASP A 370 27.85 8.71 9.98
CA ASP A 370 29.11 9.21 10.54
C ASP A 370 28.98 10.65 11.08
N SER A 371 28.05 11.43 10.53
CA SER A 371 27.93 12.88 10.79
C SER A 371 26.73 13.24 11.68
N GLY A 372 25.86 12.29 12.02
CA GLY A 372 24.62 12.60 12.71
C GLY A 372 23.60 13.27 11.79
N PHE A 373 22.83 14.21 12.33
CA PHE A 373 21.86 14.97 11.53
C PHE A 373 22.56 16.05 10.71
N VAL A 374 22.31 16.04 9.40
CA VAL A 374 22.88 16.98 8.44
C VAL A 374 21.76 17.65 7.67
N TYR A 375 21.91 18.94 7.39
CA TYR A 375 20.93 19.68 6.60
C TYR A 375 20.80 19.06 5.21
N ALA A 376 19.57 18.78 4.79
CA ALA A 376 19.28 18.15 3.50
C ALA A 376 18.62 19.16 2.53
N LEU A 377 17.42 19.63 2.86
CA LEU A 377 16.66 20.54 2.00
C LEU A 377 15.75 21.46 2.81
N THR A 378 15.25 22.48 2.12
CA THR A 378 14.25 23.41 2.65
C THR A 378 12.92 23.21 1.95
N VAL A 379 11.84 23.23 2.73
CA VAL A 379 10.45 23.25 2.29
C VAL A 379 9.86 24.62 2.63
N GLY A 380 9.21 25.25 1.64
CA GLY A 380 8.50 26.52 1.84
C GLY A 380 9.28 27.79 1.56
N GLN A 381 10.31 27.76 0.70
CA GLN A 381 11.00 29.00 0.31
C GLN A 381 10.07 29.96 -0.44
N PRO A 382 10.08 31.28 -0.10
CA PRO A 382 9.33 32.30 -0.83
C PRO A 382 9.77 32.32 -2.31
N GLY A 383 8.86 32.00 -3.24
CA GLY A 383 9.11 32.05 -4.69
C GLY A 383 8.98 30.72 -5.45
N SER A 384 8.63 29.62 -4.77
CA SER A 384 8.35 28.32 -5.41
C SER A 384 6.84 28.05 -5.50
N VAL A 385 6.14 28.84 -6.32
CA VAL A 385 4.78 28.53 -6.80
C VAL A 385 4.84 28.26 -8.29
#